data_AF-A0A973M7M7-F1
#
_entry.id   AF-A0A973M7M7-F1
#
_cell.length_a   1.000
_cell.length_b   1.000
_cell.length_c   1.000
_cell.angle_alpha   90.00
_cell.angle_beta   90.00
_cell.angle_gamma   90.00
#
_symmetry.space_group_name_H-M   'P 1'
#
loop_
_entity.id
_entity.type
_entity.pdbx_description
1 polymer ?
#
loop_
_entity_poly.entity_id
_entity_poly.type
_entity_poly.pdbx_seq_one_letter_code
_entity_poly.pdbx_strand_id
1 'polypeptide(L)'
;MRVKTAAALLLLGLIALVAGIGQLTFWAPPQTVTATIPADTKAAPLTVIDTKLRDLRGGQAEVTIKGDGNFVLAAGRPDDVAAWVGKTAHTTIDGATPDGKQLNTTYTDGEASAPSPSGADTFAATQNASGSLDYHWDLPGDGDWQLVLATDGTKPAPQDITITWPSNETTPWAVPLVVIGVLLIAGGVALFVLRRRGPGAGEPARESAGPAPAAGAAS
;
A
#
# COMPACT_ATOMS: atom_id res chain seq x y z
N MET A 1 36.29 28.32 -7.46
CA MET A 1 35.16 27.66 -8.14
C MET A 1 34.92 26.23 -7.65
N ARG A 2 35.94 25.37 -7.55
CA ARG A 2 35.83 23.93 -7.19
C ARG A 2 35.17 23.61 -5.82
N VAL A 3 35.31 24.49 -4.82
CA VAL A 3 34.68 24.30 -3.48
C VAL A 3 33.16 24.48 -3.53
N LYS A 4 32.69 25.46 -4.31
CA LYS A 4 31.26 25.68 -4.53
C LYS A 4 30.65 24.47 -5.24
N THR A 5 31.38 23.87 -6.19
CA THR A 5 30.99 22.62 -6.86
C THR A 5 30.92 21.44 -5.89
N ALA A 6 31.94 21.22 -5.04
CA ALA A 6 31.92 20.14 -4.06
C ALA A 6 30.77 20.30 -3.05
N ALA A 7 30.55 21.51 -2.53
CA ALA A 7 29.43 21.81 -1.64
C ALA A 7 28.08 21.59 -2.34
N ALA A 8 27.95 22.00 -3.61
CA ALA A 8 26.74 21.76 -4.39
C ALA A 8 26.47 20.26 -4.61
N LEU A 9 27.50 19.45 -4.91
CA LEU A 9 27.36 18.00 -5.07
C LEU A 9 26.93 17.31 -3.77
N LEU A 10 27.52 17.69 -2.64
CA LEU A 10 27.14 17.15 -1.33
C LEU A 10 25.69 17.51 -1.00
N LEU A 11 25.29 18.75 -1.23
CA LEU A 11 23.93 19.21 -0.97
C LEU A 11 22.91 18.49 -1.86
N LEU A 12 23.16 18.43 -3.17
CA LEU A 12 22.30 17.73 -4.13
C LEU A 12 22.22 16.23 -3.82
N GLY A 13 23.35 15.63 -3.47
CA GLY A 13 23.40 14.22 -3.09
C GLY A 13 22.59 13.93 -1.82
N LEU A 14 22.69 14.80 -0.81
CA LEU A 14 21.86 14.69 0.40
C LEU A 14 20.38 14.85 0.08
N ILE A 15 20.00 15.83 -0.74
CA ILE A 15 18.60 16.03 -1.15
C ILE A 15 18.06 14.81 -1.90
N ALA A 16 18.81 14.28 -2.88
CA ALA A 16 18.42 13.10 -3.64
C ALA A 16 18.29 11.86 -2.74
N LEU A 17 19.22 11.69 -1.79
CA LEU A 17 19.19 10.58 -0.82
C LEU A 17 17.96 10.68 0.08
N VAL A 18 17.68 11.86 0.65
CA VAL A 18 16.49 12.10 1.48
C VAL A 18 15.21 11.88 0.66
N ALA A 19 15.19 12.35 -0.59
CA ALA A 19 14.05 12.14 -1.48
C ALA A 19 13.78 10.65 -1.74
N GLY A 20 14.83 9.89 -2.08
CA GLY A 20 14.72 8.45 -2.34
C GLY A 20 14.33 7.63 -1.10
N ILE A 21 14.94 7.91 0.06
CA ILE A 21 14.54 7.27 1.33
C ILE A 21 13.12 7.68 1.72
N GLY A 22 12.74 8.93 1.46
CA GLY A 22 11.40 9.43 1.74
C GLY A 22 10.32 8.70 0.99
N GLN A 23 10.54 8.43 -0.30
CA GLN A 23 9.64 7.60 -1.11
C GLN A 23 9.49 6.16 -0.59
N LEU A 24 10.43 5.66 0.23
CA LEU A 24 10.34 4.33 0.85
C LEU A 24 9.76 4.36 2.26
N THR A 25 9.49 5.53 2.82
CA THR A 25 9.11 5.68 4.23
C THR A 25 7.87 6.55 4.38
N PHE A 26 8.05 7.87 4.47
CA PHE A 26 6.97 8.82 4.75
C PHE A 26 6.16 9.23 3.52
N TRP A 27 6.71 9.02 2.31
CA TRP A 27 5.99 9.16 1.04
C TRP A 27 5.75 7.80 0.37
N ALA A 28 5.93 6.70 1.12
CA ALA A 28 5.57 5.39 0.60
C ALA A 28 4.05 5.36 0.34
N PRO A 29 3.62 4.82 -0.80
CA PRO A 29 2.20 4.61 -1.04
C PRO A 29 1.62 3.65 0.00
N PRO A 30 0.31 3.73 0.27
CA PRO A 30 -0.35 2.78 1.16
C PRO A 30 -0.19 1.36 0.60
N GLN A 31 -0.04 0.39 1.51
CA GLN A 31 0.11 -1.02 1.16
C GLN A 31 -1.23 -1.68 0.81
N THR A 32 -2.33 -1.02 1.13
CA THR A 32 -3.69 -1.49 0.87
C THR A 32 -4.57 -0.36 0.34
N VAL A 33 -5.61 -0.74 -0.39
CA VAL A 33 -6.70 0.14 -0.84
C VAL A 33 -7.98 -0.38 -0.22
N THR A 34 -8.72 0.49 0.46
CA THR A 34 -9.93 0.11 1.19
C THR A 34 -11.12 0.89 0.64
N ALA A 35 -12.14 0.17 0.18
CA ALA A 35 -13.41 0.75 -0.26
C ALA A 35 -14.55 0.38 0.68
N THR A 36 -15.47 1.32 0.88
CA THR A 36 -16.66 1.15 1.74
C THR A 36 -17.94 1.32 0.93
N ILE A 37 -19.04 0.77 1.42
CA ILE A 37 -20.37 1.04 0.84
C ILE A 37 -20.69 2.56 0.91
N PRO A 38 -21.29 3.15 -0.14
CA PRO A 38 -21.78 4.52 -0.10
C PRO A 38 -22.87 4.72 0.97
N ALA A 39 -22.79 5.82 1.74
CA ALA A 39 -23.70 6.08 2.86
C ALA A 39 -25.18 6.27 2.46
N ASP A 40 -25.44 6.61 1.19
CA ASP A 40 -26.76 6.79 0.60
C ASP A 40 -27.32 5.50 -0.04
N THR A 41 -26.63 4.37 0.10
CA THR A 41 -27.10 3.07 -0.39
C THR A 41 -28.45 2.71 0.26
N LYS A 42 -29.44 2.40 -0.57
CA LYS A 42 -30.77 2.00 -0.12
C LYS A 42 -30.71 0.64 0.59
N ALA A 43 -31.29 0.57 1.78
CA ALA A 43 -31.38 -0.66 2.56
C ALA A 43 -32.22 -1.74 1.84
N ALA A 44 -31.72 -2.97 1.85
CA ALA A 44 -32.37 -4.15 1.29
C ALA A 44 -32.24 -5.35 2.25
N PRO A 45 -33.16 -6.33 2.24
CA PRO A 45 -33.06 -7.52 3.09
C PRO A 45 -31.84 -8.40 2.76
N LEU A 46 -31.29 -8.28 1.54
CA LEU A 46 -30.12 -9.02 1.06
C LEU A 46 -29.06 -8.08 0.48
N THR A 47 -27.79 -8.45 0.64
CA THR A 47 -26.67 -7.86 -0.13
C THR A 47 -25.93 -8.97 -0.85
N VAL A 48 -25.71 -8.82 -2.16
CA VAL A 48 -24.96 -9.75 -3.01
C VAL A 48 -23.60 -9.16 -3.31
N ILE A 49 -22.52 -9.88 -3.02
CA ILE A 49 -21.14 -9.43 -3.24
C ILE A 49 -20.56 -10.31 -4.36
N ASP A 50 -20.19 -9.67 -5.47
CA ASP A 50 -19.70 -10.36 -6.66
C ASP A 50 -18.26 -10.87 -6.49
N THR A 51 -17.97 -11.99 -7.13
CA THR A 51 -16.64 -12.62 -7.11
C THR A 51 -15.53 -11.73 -7.69
N LYS A 52 -15.87 -10.83 -8.63
CA LYS A 52 -14.93 -9.89 -9.25
C LYS A 52 -14.26 -8.97 -8.23
N LEU A 53 -14.90 -8.76 -7.07
CA LEU A 53 -14.30 -7.99 -5.99
C LEU A 53 -13.13 -8.72 -5.34
N ARG A 54 -13.03 -10.05 -5.45
CA ARG A 54 -11.93 -10.82 -4.85
C ARG A 54 -10.57 -10.36 -5.38
N ASP A 55 -10.42 -10.15 -6.68
CA ASP A 55 -9.13 -9.88 -7.32
C ASP A 55 -9.12 -8.60 -8.16
N LEU A 56 -10.12 -7.72 -7.96
CA LEU A 56 -10.30 -6.45 -8.66
C LEU A 56 -9.02 -5.61 -8.80
N ARG A 57 -8.11 -5.66 -7.82
CA ARG A 57 -6.86 -4.89 -7.78
C ARG A 57 -5.59 -5.75 -7.84
N GLY A 58 -5.66 -6.98 -8.34
CA GLY A 58 -4.49 -7.82 -8.60
C GLY A 58 -3.96 -8.60 -7.39
N GLY A 59 -4.79 -8.78 -6.37
CA GLY A 59 -4.54 -9.67 -5.23
C GLY A 59 -5.84 -9.94 -4.48
N GLN A 60 -5.84 -10.96 -3.61
CA GLN A 60 -7.03 -11.41 -2.89
C GLN A 60 -7.48 -10.36 -1.88
N ALA A 61 -8.74 -9.92 -2.01
CA ALA A 61 -9.36 -8.95 -1.14
C ALA A 61 -9.74 -9.57 0.21
N GLU A 62 -9.83 -8.73 1.23
CA GLU A 62 -10.43 -9.07 2.52
C GLU A 62 -11.75 -8.32 2.65
N VAL A 63 -12.80 -9.01 3.10
CA VAL A 63 -14.13 -8.42 3.28
C VAL A 63 -14.42 -8.33 4.77
N THR A 64 -14.60 -7.11 5.29
CA THR A 64 -15.03 -6.87 6.67
C THR A 64 -16.48 -6.40 6.67
N ILE A 65 -17.31 -7.04 7.48
CA ILE A 65 -18.74 -6.77 7.59
C ILE A 65 -19.06 -6.48 9.05
N LYS A 66 -19.73 -5.37 9.31
CA LYS A 66 -20.24 -5.01 10.64
C LYS A 66 -21.74 -4.86 10.60
N GLY A 67 -22.41 -5.44 11.57
CA GLY A 67 -23.86 -5.46 11.65
C GLY A 67 -24.37 -5.42 13.09
N ASP A 68 -25.51 -4.78 13.27
CA ASP A 68 -26.20 -4.74 14.56
C ASP A 68 -26.85 -6.10 14.84
N GLY A 69 -26.16 -6.95 15.59
CA GLY A 69 -26.63 -8.28 15.98
C GLY A 69 -26.24 -9.37 14.98
N ASN A 70 -27.09 -10.40 14.87
CA ASN A 70 -26.75 -11.62 14.14
C ASN A 70 -27.00 -11.47 12.64
N PHE A 71 -26.05 -11.94 11.85
CA PHE A 71 -26.15 -12.02 10.40
C PHE A 71 -25.46 -13.27 9.86
N VAL A 72 -25.77 -13.59 8.61
CA VAL A 72 -25.23 -14.70 7.85
C VAL A 72 -24.58 -14.19 6.58
N LEU A 73 -23.37 -14.65 6.34
CA LEU A 73 -22.72 -14.62 5.04
C LEU A 73 -22.74 -16.03 4.45
N ALA A 74 -23.34 -16.20 3.28
CA ALA A 74 -23.37 -17.46 2.56
C ALA A 74 -22.65 -17.33 1.23
N ALA A 75 -21.99 -18.40 0.80
CA ALA A 75 -21.26 -18.44 -0.47
C ALA A 75 -21.86 -19.51 -1.39
N GLY A 76 -22.13 -19.13 -2.63
CA GLY A 76 -22.70 -20.02 -3.64
C GLY A 76 -22.17 -19.70 -5.03
N ARG A 77 -22.49 -20.57 -6.00
CA ARG A 77 -22.21 -20.27 -7.42
C ARG A 77 -23.11 -19.12 -7.89
N PRO A 78 -22.67 -18.29 -8.85
CA PRO A 78 -23.47 -17.17 -9.34
C PRO A 78 -24.90 -17.55 -9.77
N ASP A 79 -25.05 -18.63 -10.53
CA ASP A 79 -26.37 -19.09 -11.01
C ASP A 79 -27.27 -19.55 -9.85
N ASP A 80 -26.68 -20.24 -8.87
CA ASP A 80 -27.37 -20.73 -7.67
C ASP A 80 -27.80 -19.57 -6.76
N VAL A 81 -26.92 -18.58 -6.57
CA VAL A 81 -27.21 -17.34 -5.84
C VAL A 81 -28.33 -16.57 -6.52
N ALA A 82 -28.25 -16.37 -7.84
CA ALA A 82 -29.27 -15.66 -8.59
C ALA A 82 -30.64 -16.36 -8.49
N ALA A 83 -30.68 -17.69 -8.58
CA ALA A 83 -31.89 -18.47 -8.43
C ALA A 83 -32.47 -18.37 -7.01
N TRP A 84 -31.62 -18.41 -5.98
CA TRP A 84 -32.04 -18.32 -4.58
C TRP A 84 -32.55 -16.93 -4.19
N VAL A 85 -31.84 -15.88 -4.62
CA VAL A 85 -32.26 -14.47 -4.41
C VAL A 85 -33.58 -14.20 -5.11
N GLY A 86 -33.76 -14.75 -6.32
CA GLY A 86 -35.01 -14.72 -7.05
C GLY A 86 -35.56 -13.30 -7.23
N LYS A 87 -36.72 -13.03 -6.63
CA LYS A 87 -37.42 -11.74 -6.72
C LYS A 87 -37.25 -10.87 -5.47
N THR A 88 -36.41 -11.27 -4.51
CA THR A 88 -36.19 -10.50 -3.29
C THR A 88 -35.43 -9.21 -3.60
N ALA A 89 -35.81 -8.11 -2.94
CA ALA A 89 -35.07 -6.86 -3.02
C ALA A 89 -33.64 -7.05 -2.50
N HIS A 90 -32.65 -6.57 -3.24
CA HIS A 90 -31.25 -6.77 -2.87
C HIS A 90 -30.38 -5.62 -3.36
N THR A 91 -29.25 -5.43 -2.68
CA THR A 91 -28.17 -4.56 -3.14
C THR A 91 -27.04 -5.43 -3.68
N THR A 92 -26.64 -5.22 -4.92
CA THR A 92 -25.47 -5.89 -5.53
C THR A 92 -24.25 -5.00 -5.43
N ILE A 93 -23.12 -5.58 -5.03
CA ILE A 93 -21.81 -4.96 -5.04
C ILE A 93 -20.94 -5.69 -6.07
N ASP A 94 -20.51 -5.00 -7.11
CA ASP A 94 -19.83 -5.61 -8.26
C ASP A 94 -18.52 -4.92 -8.68
N GLY A 95 -18.13 -3.88 -7.95
CA GLY A 95 -16.90 -3.16 -8.23
C GLY A 95 -16.60 -2.08 -7.20
N ALA A 96 -15.64 -1.22 -7.53
CA ALA A 96 -15.26 -0.06 -6.75
C ALA A 96 -15.01 1.13 -7.66
N THR A 97 -15.10 2.34 -7.11
CA THR A 97 -14.81 3.59 -7.82
C THR A 97 -13.33 3.64 -8.24
N PRO A 98 -13.01 4.43 -9.29
CA PRO A 98 -11.62 4.55 -9.77
C PRO A 98 -10.63 5.01 -8.69
N ASP A 99 -11.07 5.90 -7.79
CA ASP A 99 -10.26 6.37 -6.66
C ASP A 99 -10.14 5.35 -5.51
N GLY A 100 -10.84 4.22 -5.60
CA GLY A 100 -10.73 3.09 -4.68
C GLY A 100 -11.35 3.30 -3.31
N LYS A 101 -12.19 4.32 -3.14
CA LYS A 101 -12.76 4.68 -1.83
C LYS A 101 -14.16 4.15 -1.61
N GLN A 102 -14.95 3.98 -2.67
CA GLN A 102 -16.33 3.55 -2.58
C GLN A 102 -16.57 2.28 -3.38
N LEU A 103 -17.46 1.44 -2.89
CA LEU A 103 -17.97 0.29 -3.60
C LEU A 103 -19.06 0.71 -4.57
N ASN A 104 -19.11 0.07 -5.74
CA ASN A 104 -20.21 0.26 -6.68
C ASN A 104 -21.39 -0.57 -6.19
N THR A 105 -22.51 0.10 -5.89
CA THR A 105 -23.72 -0.56 -5.41
C THR A 105 -24.87 -0.35 -6.38
N THR A 106 -25.61 -1.41 -6.67
CA THR A 106 -26.85 -1.36 -7.46
C THR A 106 -27.98 -1.94 -6.65
N TYR A 107 -29.02 -1.16 -6.42
CA TYR A 107 -30.22 -1.62 -5.73
C TYR A 107 -31.23 -2.18 -6.75
N THR A 108 -31.77 -3.37 -6.45
CA THR A 108 -32.85 -4.02 -7.20
C THR A 108 -34.11 -4.07 -6.35
N ASP A 109 -35.22 -3.48 -6.84
CA ASP A 109 -36.53 -3.58 -6.18
C ASP A 109 -37.07 -5.03 -6.24
N GLY A 110 -37.85 -5.41 -5.22
CA GLY A 110 -38.37 -6.76 -5.10
C GLY A 110 -39.14 -7.01 -3.81
N GLU A 111 -39.32 -8.28 -3.48
CA GLU A 111 -39.95 -8.71 -2.22
C GLU A 111 -39.13 -8.23 -1.02
N ALA A 112 -39.80 -7.71 0.01
CA ALA A 112 -39.15 -7.10 1.16
C ALA A 112 -38.55 -8.13 2.15
N SER A 113 -38.73 -9.42 1.87
CA SER A 113 -38.21 -10.51 2.69
C SER A 113 -37.67 -11.64 1.82
N ALA A 114 -36.67 -12.35 2.34
CA ALA A 114 -36.13 -13.58 1.82
C ALA A 114 -36.16 -14.68 2.90
N PRO A 115 -36.13 -15.96 2.48
CA PRO A 115 -35.75 -17.06 3.35
C PRO A 115 -34.37 -16.81 3.99
N SER A 116 -34.11 -17.41 5.15
CA SER A 116 -32.76 -17.37 5.71
C SER A 116 -31.79 -18.15 4.81
N PRO A 117 -30.59 -17.61 4.49
CA PRO A 117 -29.56 -18.38 3.80
C PRO A 117 -28.95 -19.47 4.70
N SER A 118 -29.15 -19.40 6.02
CA SER A 118 -28.66 -20.40 6.96
C SER A 118 -29.35 -21.75 6.75
N GLY A 119 -28.57 -22.78 6.43
CA GLY A 119 -29.08 -24.15 6.22
C GLY A 119 -29.79 -24.37 4.87
N ALA A 120 -29.71 -23.43 3.94
CA ALA A 120 -30.17 -23.65 2.57
C ALA A 120 -29.16 -24.52 1.80
N ASP A 121 -29.66 -25.58 1.15
CA ASP A 121 -28.86 -26.57 0.39
C ASP A 121 -28.14 -25.95 -0.83
N THR A 122 -28.56 -24.75 -1.24
CA THR A 122 -28.01 -24.02 -2.39
C THR A 122 -26.60 -23.47 -2.14
N PHE A 123 -26.23 -23.21 -0.88
CA PHE A 123 -24.95 -22.59 -0.57
C PHE A 123 -23.89 -23.62 -0.22
N ALA A 124 -22.69 -23.45 -0.78
CA ALA A 124 -21.55 -24.32 -0.50
C ALA A 124 -20.98 -24.09 0.90
N ALA A 125 -21.09 -22.85 1.41
CA ALA A 125 -20.64 -22.49 2.75
C ALA A 125 -21.54 -21.41 3.35
N THR A 126 -21.64 -21.42 4.67
CA THR A 126 -22.36 -20.40 5.43
C THR A 126 -21.60 -20.08 6.70
N GLN A 127 -21.47 -18.80 7.01
CA GLN A 127 -20.88 -18.30 8.24
C GLN A 127 -21.90 -17.43 8.97
N ASN A 128 -22.21 -17.81 10.21
CA ASN A 128 -23.03 -17.03 11.11
C ASN A 128 -22.10 -16.15 11.96
N ALA A 129 -22.40 -14.86 12.06
CA ALA A 129 -21.62 -13.92 12.84
C ALA A 129 -22.54 -12.98 13.63
N SER A 130 -21.96 -12.30 14.63
CA SER A 130 -22.64 -11.28 15.42
C SER A 130 -21.71 -10.10 15.64
N GLY A 131 -22.17 -8.89 15.32
CA GLY A 131 -21.37 -7.67 15.46
C GLY A 131 -20.38 -7.44 14.31
N SER A 132 -19.43 -8.36 14.09
CA SER A 132 -18.41 -8.24 13.04
C SER A 132 -18.03 -9.60 12.44
N LEU A 133 -17.67 -9.60 11.16
CA LEU A 133 -17.13 -10.73 10.44
C LEU A 133 -16.01 -10.26 9.50
N ASP A 134 -14.83 -10.86 9.65
CA ASP A 134 -13.75 -10.75 8.67
C ASP A 134 -13.76 -12.02 7.83
N TYR A 135 -14.00 -11.84 6.53
CA TYR A 135 -14.13 -12.91 5.56
C TYR A 135 -12.95 -12.89 4.59
N HIS A 136 -12.23 -14.00 4.58
CA HIS A 136 -11.25 -14.34 3.57
C HIS A 136 -11.90 -15.29 2.58
N TRP A 137 -11.62 -15.12 1.27
CA TRP A 137 -12.23 -15.91 0.19
C TRP A 137 -11.72 -17.36 0.13
N ASP A 138 -11.79 -18.08 1.25
CA ASP A 138 -11.21 -19.39 1.47
C ASP A 138 -12.22 -20.50 1.13
N LEU A 139 -12.84 -20.40 -0.04
CA LEU A 139 -13.80 -21.40 -0.51
C LEU A 139 -13.06 -22.57 -1.19
N PRO A 140 -13.40 -23.82 -0.85
CA PRO A 140 -12.77 -24.99 -1.45
C PRO A 140 -13.14 -25.13 -2.92
N GLY A 141 -12.12 -25.36 -3.76
CA GLY A 141 -12.27 -25.65 -5.18
C GLY A 141 -12.21 -24.42 -6.09
N ASP A 142 -11.85 -24.67 -7.34
CA ASP A 142 -11.75 -23.63 -8.35
C ASP A 142 -13.15 -23.14 -8.81
N GLY A 143 -13.22 -21.86 -9.17
CA GLY A 143 -14.34 -21.25 -9.88
C GLY A 143 -14.91 -19.99 -9.22
N ASP A 144 -15.95 -19.46 -9.85
CA ASP A 144 -16.61 -18.22 -9.43
C ASP A 144 -17.52 -18.45 -8.23
N TRP A 145 -17.40 -17.57 -7.24
CA TRP A 145 -18.15 -17.62 -5.99
C TRP A 145 -18.74 -16.26 -5.68
N GLN A 146 -20.06 -16.20 -5.49
CA GLN A 146 -20.75 -15.00 -5.03
C GLN A 146 -21.16 -15.16 -3.57
N LEU A 147 -21.15 -14.05 -2.84
CA LEU A 147 -21.56 -14.02 -1.44
C LEU A 147 -22.95 -13.40 -1.33
N VAL A 148 -23.75 -13.94 -0.41
CA VAL A 148 -25.04 -13.40 -0.01
C VAL A 148 -24.98 -13.09 1.46
N LEU A 149 -25.21 -11.83 1.82
CA LEU A 149 -25.28 -11.33 3.18
C LEU A 149 -26.73 -11.04 3.54
N ALA A 150 -27.17 -11.57 4.68
CA ALA A 150 -28.52 -11.36 5.22
C ALA A 150 -28.48 -11.33 6.75
N THR A 151 -29.49 -10.75 7.39
CA THR A 151 -29.72 -10.91 8.84
C THR A 151 -30.61 -12.14 9.08
N ASP A 152 -31.90 -11.92 9.25
CA ASP A 152 -32.95 -12.94 9.36
C ASP A 152 -33.80 -13.06 8.08
N GLY A 153 -33.44 -12.31 7.04
CA GLY A 153 -34.18 -12.24 5.78
C GLY A 153 -35.43 -11.34 5.85
N THR A 154 -35.73 -10.69 6.98
CA THR A 154 -36.83 -9.71 7.10
C THR A 154 -36.34 -8.31 7.43
N LYS A 155 -35.21 -8.19 8.11
CA LYS A 155 -34.54 -6.92 8.39
C LYS A 155 -33.51 -6.61 7.30
N PRO A 156 -33.11 -5.34 7.16
CA PRO A 156 -32.01 -4.97 6.27
C PRO A 156 -30.75 -5.80 6.54
N ALA A 157 -30.05 -6.16 5.46
CA ALA A 157 -28.69 -6.69 5.55
C ALA A 157 -27.75 -5.60 6.10
N PRO A 158 -26.67 -5.97 6.82
CA PRO A 158 -25.67 -5.02 7.29
C PRO A 158 -25.14 -4.13 6.17
N GLN A 159 -25.03 -2.82 6.44
CA GLN A 159 -24.62 -1.80 5.46
C GLN A 159 -23.18 -1.29 5.69
N ASP A 160 -22.55 -1.69 6.80
CA ASP A 160 -21.13 -1.41 7.05
C ASP A 160 -20.30 -2.58 6.49
N ILE A 161 -20.07 -2.52 5.17
CA ILE A 161 -19.21 -3.47 4.46
C ILE A 161 -18.02 -2.70 3.91
N THR A 162 -16.85 -3.25 4.20
CA THR A 162 -15.56 -2.74 3.76
C THR A 162 -14.84 -3.85 3.00
N ILE A 163 -14.27 -3.52 1.85
CA ILE A 163 -13.43 -4.44 1.08
C ILE A 163 -12.04 -3.82 0.94
N THR A 164 -11.02 -4.59 1.32
CA THR A 164 -9.63 -4.15 1.31
C THR A 164 -8.82 -5.00 0.35
N TRP A 165 -8.07 -4.36 -0.56
CA TRP A 165 -7.15 -5.01 -1.48
C TRP A 165 -5.70 -4.66 -1.17
N PRO A 166 -4.73 -5.51 -1.56
CA PRO A 166 -3.35 -5.06 -1.65
C PRO A 166 -3.20 -3.93 -2.69
N SER A 167 -2.28 -3.02 -2.41
CA SER A 167 -1.94 -1.91 -3.29
C SER A 167 -0.82 -2.31 -4.25
N ASN A 168 -0.98 -1.99 -5.54
CA ASN A 168 0.03 -2.22 -6.58
C ASN A 168 0.85 -0.96 -6.91
N GLU A 169 0.77 0.06 -6.07
CA GLU A 169 1.54 1.29 -6.25
C GLU A 169 3.03 1.05 -6.01
N THR A 170 3.87 1.56 -6.92
CA THR A 170 5.33 1.38 -6.86
C THR A 170 6.05 2.71 -6.77
N THR A 171 7.30 2.69 -6.28
CA THR A 171 8.15 3.87 -6.11
C THR A 171 9.37 3.79 -7.03
N PRO A 172 9.19 3.86 -8.37
CA PRO A 172 10.24 3.56 -9.34
C PRO A 172 11.47 4.48 -9.23
N TRP A 173 11.29 5.70 -8.71
CA TRP A 173 12.36 6.67 -8.52
C TRP A 173 13.14 6.53 -7.21
N ALA A 174 12.66 5.74 -6.25
CA ALA A 174 13.30 5.64 -4.95
C ALA A 174 14.73 5.10 -5.07
N VAL A 175 14.91 3.96 -5.74
CA VAL A 175 16.22 3.33 -5.93
C VAL A 175 17.17 4.20 -6.77
N PRO A 176 16.77 4.73 -7.95
CA PRO A 176 17.60 5.66 -8.70
C PRO A 176 18.04 6.89 -7.90
N LEU A 177 17.14 7.53 -7.13
CA LEU A 177 17.46 8.71 -6.34
C LEU A 177 18.44 8.40 -5.21
N VAL A 178 18.30 7.26 -4.54
CA VAL A 178 19.26 6.80 -3.52
C VAL A 178 20.63 6.59 -4.15
N VAL A 179 20.72 5.85 -5.27
CA VAL A 179 22.00 5.57 -5.95
C VAL A 179 22.68 6.85 -6.42
N ILE A 180 21.93 7.74 -7.09
CA ILE A 180 22.44 9.04 -7.53
C ILE A 180 22.90 9.87 -6.32
N GLY A 181 22.11 9.90 -5.24
CA GLY A 181 22.44 10.60 -4.01
C GLY A 181 23.77 10.14 -3.42
N VAL A 182 23.97 8.82 -3.28
CA VAL A 182 25.22 8.23 -2.78
C VAL A 182 26.40 8.58 -3.70
N LEU A 183 26.23 8.49 -5.03
CA LEU A 183 27.29 8.82 -5.99
C LEU A 183 27.68 10.30 -5.94
N LEU A 184 26.71 11.21 -5.82
CA LEU A 184 26.95 12.65 -5.71
C LEU A 184 27.68 13.00 -4.40
N ILE A 185 27.28 12.38 -3.28
CA ILE A 185 27.97 12.55 -2.00
C ILE A 185 29.41 12.06 -2.12
N ALA A 186 29.63 10.85 -2.66
CA ALA A 186 30.97 10.29 -2.85
C ALA A 186 31.86 11.19 -3.72
N GLY A 187 31.32 11.71 -4.84
CA GLY A 187 32.01 12.65 -5.71
C GLY A 187 32.36 13.97 -5.01
N GLY A 188 31.43 14.51 -4.22
CA GLY A 188 31.65 15.71 -3.41
C GLY A 188 32.75 15.51 -2.35
N VAL A 189 32.73 14.37 -1.65
CA VAL A 189 33.78 14.00 -0.67
C VAL A 189 35.13 13.81 -1.35
N ALA A 190 35.19 13.12 -2.48
CA ALA A 190 36.44 12.91 -3.22
C ALA A 190 37.09 14.24 -3.63
N LEU A 191 36.31 15.17 -4.19
CA LEU A 191 36.79 16.52 -4.54
C LEU A 191 37.27 17.29 -3.30
N PHE A 192 36.60 17.12 -2.17
CA PHE A 192 36.98 17.76 -0.91
C PHE A 192 38.31 17.21 -0.35
N VAL A 193 38.53 15.89 -0.42
CA VAL A 193 39.76 15.22 0.04
C VAL A 193 40.94 15.50 -0.89
N LEU A 194 40.76 15.43 -2.21
CA LEU A 194 41.80 15.75 -3.19
C LEU A 194 42.33 17.18 -3.02
N ARG A 195 41.49 18.12 -2.57
CA ARG A 195 41.91 19.47 -2.22
C ARG A 195 42.82 19.50 -0.97
N ARG A 196 42.52 18.72 0.07
CA ARG A 196 43.35 18.67 1.29
C ARG A 196 44.73 18.06 1.02
N ARG A 197 44.89 17.31 -0.07
CA ARG A 197 46.17 16.75 -0.54
C ARG A 197 46.93 17.64 -1.55
N GLY A 198 46.51 18.90 -1.75
CA GLY A 198 47.30 19.86 -2.52
C GLY A 198 48.69 20.08 -1.91
N PRO A 199 49.74 20.31 -2.71
CA PRO A 199 51.12 20.04 -2.31
C PRO A 199 51.54 20.89 -1.12
N GLY A 200 51.86 20.23 -0.01
CA GLY A 200 52.85 20.79 0.91
C GLY A 200 54.14 20.91 0.12
N ALA A 201 54.58 22.14 -0.14
CA ALA A 201 55.95 22.40 -0.53
C ALA A 201 56.82 21.92 0.62
N GLY A 202 57.27 20.67 0.53
CA GLY A 202 58.42 20.20 1.26
C GLY A 202 59.61 20.95 0.68
N GLU A 203 59.96 22.07 1.29
CA GLU A 203 61.26 22.68 1.10
C GLU A 203 62.22 21.92 2.02
N PRO A 204 63.17 21.12 1.50
CA PRO A 204 64.18 20.52 2.35
C PRO A 204 65.05 21.65 2.92
N ALA A 205 65.18 21.65 4.24
CA ALA A 205 66.11 22.52 4.95
C ALA A 205 67.50 22.44 4.30
N ARG A 206 67.93 23.52 3.63
CA ARG A 206 69.34 23.71 3.34
C ARG A 206 70.01 24.21 4.62
N GLU A 207 70.49 23.24 5.37
CA GLU A 207 71.55 23.35 6.34
C GLU A 207 72.73 24.13 5.74
N SER A 208 72.83 25.42 6.08
CA SER A 208 74.04 26.18 5.83
C SER A 208 75.05 25.79 6.91
N ALA A 209 75.82 24.75 6.62
CA ALA A 209 76.99 24.36 7.39
C ALA A 209 77.95 25.56 7.49
N GLY A 210 78.18 26.04 8.71
CA GLY A 210 79.30 26.95 8.98
C GLY A 210 80.61 26.18 9.06
N PRO A 211 81.75 26.78 8.71
CA PRO A 211 83.05 26.37 9.24
C PRO A 211 83.53 27.39 10.27
N ALA A 212 83.82 26.89 11.48
CA ALA A 212 84.70 27.53 12.47
C ALA A 212 86.03 26.75 12.50
N PRO A 213 87.06 27.21 13.22
CA PRO A 213 87.81 28.47 13.12
C PRO A 213 89.29 28.19 12.77
N ALA A 214 90.12 29.23 12.58
CA ALA A 214 91.58 29.09 12.69
C ALA A 214 92.21 30.33 13.34
N ALA A 215 93.10 30.04 14.30
CA ALA A 215 93.78 30.96 15.20
C ALA A 215 95.19 31.35 14.72
N GLY A 216 95.75 32.41 15.33
CA GLY A 216 97.18 32.81 15.26
C GLY A 216 97.38 34.14 14.52
N ALA A 217 98.17 35.12 14.98
CA ALA A 217 99.25 35.10 15.97
C ALA A 217 99.50 36.51 16.55
N ALA A 218 100.23 36.52 17.66
CA ALA A 218 100.71 37.68 18.40
C ALA A 218 101.76 38.50 17.63
N SER A 219 101.79 39.81 17.89
CA SER A 219 102.97 40.62 18.29
C SER A 219 102.48 41.99 18.74
#